data_AF-A0A419HR42-F1
#
_entry.id   AF-A0A419HR42-F1
#
_cell.length_a   1.000
_cell.length_b   1.000
_cell.length_c   1.000
_cell.angle_alpha   90.00
_cell.angle_beta   90.00
_cell.angle_gamma   90.00
#
_symmetry.space_group_name_H-M   'P 1'
#
loop_
_entity.id
_entity.type
_entity.pdbx_description
1 polymer ?
#
loop_
_entity_poly.entity_id
_entity_poly.type
_entity_poly.pdbx_seq_one_letter_code
_entity_poly.pdbx_strand_id
1 'polypeptide(L)'
;MRRAARTADPDNTLSVAQLELLSCLAEHPGARPSRLAQLLKLAPNSVTTMVTGLRTRDLVTRTSGGEDRRTVALELTTAGREAVDRYQAHNAAILAAALDRVHPAWRHLIAAAIPALAELIGAIDALAESG
;
A
#
# COMPACT_ATOMS: atom_id res chain seq x y z
N MET A 1 -12.74 5.61 -1.33
CA MET A 1 -11.66 6.18 -2.17
C MET A 1 -11.38 5.41 -3.45
N ARG A 2 -11.40 4.06 -3.46
CA ARG A 2 -11.05 3.22 -4.64
C ARG A 2 -11.73 3.60 -5.98
N ARG A 3 -12.97 4.11 -5.96
CA ARG A 3 -13.67 4.62 -7.17
C ARG A 3 -13.11 5.96 -7.64
N ALA A 4 -12.89 6.91 -6.73
CA ALA A 4 -12.34 8.22 -7.06
C ALA A 4 -10.90 8.13 -7.58
N ALA A 5 -10.07 7.29 -6.96
CA ALA A 5 -8.69 7.03 -7.39
C ALA A 5 -8.60 6.50 -8.83
N ARG A 6 -9.54 5.64 -9.23
CA ARG A 6 -9.60 5.09 -10.59
C ARG A 6 -10.08 6.11 -11.63
N THR A 7 -10.94 7.04 -11.22
CA THR A 7 -11.51 8.05 -12.13
C THR A 7 -10.50 9.14 -12.45
N ALA A 8 -9.61 9.47 -11.52
CA ALA A 8 -8.74 10.61 -11.68
C ALA A 8 -7.35 10.23 -12.24
N ASP A 9 -7.02 8.92 -12.35
CA ASP A 9 -5.93 8.40 -13.20
C ASP A 9 -6.44 7.27 -14.11
N PRO A 10 -7.20 7.61 -15.18
CA PRO A 10 -7.84 6.62 -16.05
C PRO A 10 -6.85 5.82 -16.91
N ASP A 11 -5.63 6.33 -17.12
CA ASP A 11 -4.57 5.65 -17.87
C ASP A 11 -3.77 4.67 -16.99
N ASN A 12 -4.04 4.64 -15.68
CA ASN A 12 -3.38 3.70 -14.78
C ASN A 12 -3.85 2.27 -15.05
N THR A 13 -2.95 1.47 -15.59
CA THR A 13 -3.21 0.05 -15.90
C THR A 13 -3.13 -0.85 -14.66
N LEU A 14 -2.78 -0.31 -13.48
CA LEU A 14 -2.70 -1.06 -12.23
C LEU A 14 -4.05 -1.05 -11.51
N SER A 15 -4.45 -2.21 -11.03
CA SER A 15 -5.59 -2.29 -10.11
C SER A 15 -5.26 -1.68 -8.75
N VAL A 16 -6.29 -1.25 -8.02
CA VAL A 16 -6.10 -0.71 -6.66
C VAL A 16 -5.39 -1.72 -5.74
N ALA A 17 -5.69 -3.02 -5.87
CA ALA A 17 -5.02 -4.05 -5.06
C ALA A 17 -3.53 -4.18 -5.39
N GLN A 18 -3.15 -3.99 -6.66
CA GLN A 18 -1.74 -3.97 -7.07
C GLN A 18 -1.02 -2.72 -6.54
N LEU A 19 -1.67 -1.56 -6.55
CA LEU A 19 -1.13 -0.33 -5.97
C LEU A 19 -0.98 -0.44 -4.45
N GLU A 20 -1.99 -0.98 -3.75
CA GLU A 20 -1.92 -1.26 -2.32
C GLU A 20 -0.78 -2.24 -1.98
N LEU A 21 -0.55 -3.27 -2.82
CA LEU A 21 0.58 -4.17 -2.65
C LEU A 21 1.93 -3.46 -2.84
N LEU A 22 2.07 -2.61 -3.86
CA LEU A 22 3.28 -1.83 -4.08
C LEU A 22 3.55 -0.86 -2.93
N SER A 23 2.52 -0.18 -2.40
CA SER A 23 2.64 0.69 -1.23
C SER A 23 3.06 -0.08 0.02
N CYS A 24 2.45 -1.24 0.28
CA CYS A 24 2.85 -2.11 1.39
C CYS A 24 4.31 -2.60 1.25
N LEU A 25 4.76 -2.89 0.03
CA LEU A 25 6.15 -3.25 -0.22
C LEU A 25 7.11 -2.05 -0.07
N ALA A 26 6.66 -0.82 -0.35
CA ALA A 26 7.43 0.39 -0.08
C ALA A 26 7.66 0.59 1.42
N GLU A 27 6.64 0.32 2.23
CA GLU A 27 6.67 0.40 3.70
C GLU A 27 7.48 -0.76 4.33
N HIS A 28 7.53 -1.91 3.66
CA HIS A 28 8.26 -3.09 4.10
C HIS A 28 9.24 -3.63 3.04
N PRO A 29 10.33 -2.91 2.72
CA PRO A 29 11.32 -3.37 1.76
C PRO A 29 11.91 -4.73 2.15
N GLY A 30 12.09 -5.62 1.19
CA GLY A 30 12.58 -6.98 1.44
C GLY A 30 11.51 -7.95 1.97
N ALA A 31 10.25 -7.51 2.09
CA ALA A 31 9.17 -8.39 2.53
C ALA A 31 8.99 -9.60 1.61
N ARG A 32 8.67 -10.73 2.22
CA ARG A 32 8.33 -11.97 1.52
C ARG A 32 6.87 -11.92 1.06
N PRO A 33 6.49 -12.62 -0.02
CA PRO A 33 5.09 -12.71 -0.46
C PRO A 33 4.11 -13.13 0.65
N SER A 34 4.52 -14.04 1.53
CA SER A 34 3.70 -14.49 2.66
C SER A 34 3.45 -13.37 3.69
N ARG A 35 4.45 -12.53 3.95
CA ARG A 35 4.30 -11.38 4.86
C ARG A 35 3.38 -10.32 4.24
N LEU A 36 3.52 -10.05 2.94
CA LEU A 36 2.61 -9.15 2.22
C LEU A 36 1.16 -9.67 2.25
N ALA A 37 0.95 -10.97 2.12
CA ALA A 37 -0.38 -11.58 2.25
C ALA A 37 -1.01 -11.36 3.63
N GLN A 38 -0.22 -11.50 4.70
CA GLN A 38 -0.67 -11.22 6.07
C GLN A 38 -1.01 -9.75 6.26
N LEU A 39 -0.09 -8.84 5.89
CA LEU A 39 -0.26 -7.40 6.06
C LEU A 39 -1.49 -6.87 5.31
N LEU A 40 -1.70 -7.34 4.08
CA LEU A 40 -2.82 -6.92 3.24
C LEU A 40 -4.11 -7.72 3.51
N LYS A 41 -4.06 -8.73 4.39
CA LYS A 41 -5.17 -9.67 4.65
C LYS A 41 -5.71 -10.30 3.35
N LEU A 42 -4.80 -10.68 2.46
CA LEU A 42 -5.08 -11.28 1.16
C LEU A 42 -4.72 -12.77 1.14
N ALA A 43 -5.42 -13.53 0.30
CA ALA A 43 -5.06 -14.93 0.07
C ALA A 43 -3.67 -15.04 -0.58
N PRO A 44 -2.82 -16.02 -0.17
CA PRO A 44 -1.46 -16.16 -0.72
C PRO A 44 -1.39 -16.33 -2.24
N ASN A 45 -2.39 -17.00 -2.84
CA ASN A 45 -2.49 -17.16 -4.29
C ASN A 45 -2.72 -15.82 -4.99
N SER A 46 -3.57 -14.94 -4.45
CA SER A 46 -3.82 -13.60 -4.97
C SER A 46 -2.56 -12.76 -4.96
N VAL A 47 -1.79 -12.79 -3.87
CA VAL A 47 -0.50 -12.10 -3.79
C VAL A 47 0.50 -12.64 -4.80
N THR A 48 0.60 -13.96 -4.95
CA THR A 48 1.51 -14.59 -5.93
C THR A 48 1.20 -14.17 -7.36
N THR A 49 -0.09 -14.17 -7.74
CA THR A 49 -0.55 -13.72 -9.06
C THR A 49 -0.24 -12.24 -9.27
N MET A 50 -0.52 -11.38 -8.28
CA MET A 50 -0.22 -9.95 -8.37
C MET A 50 1.27 -9.67 -8.48
N VAL A 51 2.10 -10.29 -7.64
CA VAL A 51 3.57 -10.16 -7.69
C VAL A 51 4.09 -10.60 -9.06
N THR A 52 3.59 -11.71 -9.61
CA THR A 52 3.99 -12.16 -10.94
C THR A 52 3.67 -11.11 -12.01
N GLY A 53 2.45 -10.58 -12.01
CA GLY A 53 2.06 -9.52 -12.96
C GLY A 53 2.86 -8.23 -12.79
N LEU A 54 3.16 -7.84 -11.55
CA LEU A 54 3.96 -6.65 -11.24
C LEU A 54 5.43 -6.80 -11.65
N ARG A 55 5.99 -8.01 -11.52
CA ARG A 55 7.34 -8.33 -12.03
C ARG A 55 7.41 -8.28 -13.55
N THR A 56 6.41 -8.81 -14.25
CA THR A 56 6.32 -8.71 -15.72
C THR A 56 6.27 -7.26 -16.21
N ARG A 57 5.77 -6.34 -15.37
CA ARG A 57 5.74 -4.89 -15.64
C ARG A 57 6.97 -4.13 -15.13
N ASP A 58 8.00 -4.84 -14.66
CA ASP A 58 9.22 -4.27 -14.08
C ASP A 58 8.98 -3.31 -12.90
N LEU A 59 7.94 -3.57 -12.09
CA LEU A 59 7.62 -2.76 -10.90
C LEU A 59 8.17 -3.36 -9.61
N VAL A 60 8.44 -4.67 -9.62
CA VAL A 60 8.95 -5.43 -8.48
C VAL A 60 10.10 -6.31 -8.97
N THR A 61 11.13 -6.46 -8.15
CA THR A 61 12.21 -7.42 -8.36
C THR A 61 12.30 -8.39 -7.18
N ARG A 62 12.92 -9.55 -7.42
CA ARG A 62 13.25 -10.52 -6.37
C ARG A 62 14.70 -10.29 -5.97
N THR A 63 14.96 -10.19 -4.68
CA THR A 63 16.32 -10.28 -4.14
C THR A 63 16.55 -11.70 -3.62
N SER A 64 17.66 -12.31 -4.03
CA SER A 64 18.14 -13.55 -3.43
C SER A 64 18.74 -13.22 -2.08
N GLY A 65 18.13 -13.71 -0.99
CA GLY A 65 18.74 -13.61 0.33
C GLY A 65 20.12 -14.26 0.31
N GLY A 66 21.10 -13.58 0.91
CA GLY A 66 22.38 -14.19 1.24
C GLY A 66 22.17 -15.47 2.07
N GLU A 67 23.01 -16.46 1.80
CA GLU A 67 23.10 -17.81 2.39
C GLU A 67 21.89 -18.75 2.28
N ASP A 68 20.65 -18.27 2.37
CA ASP A 68 19.47 -19.13 2.30
C ASP A 68 18.70 -18.96 0.97
N ARG A 69 19.10 -19.75 -0.04
CA ARG A 69 18.48 -19.82 -1.38
C ARG A 69 16.98 -20.16 -1.35
N ARG A 70 16.40 -20.48 -0.19
CA ARG A 70 15.00 -20.88 -0.05
C ARG A 70 14.04 -19.73 0.24
N THR A 71 14.52 -18.50 0.49
CA THR A 71 13.59 -17.39 0.77
C THR A 71 13.75 -16.16 -0.10
N VAL A 72 12.64 -15.84 -0.78
CA VAL A 72 12.54 -14.80 -1.80
C VAL A 72 12.03 -13.53 -1.14
N ALA A 73 12.91 -12.55 -1.02
CA ALA A 73 12.54 -11.19 -0.67
C ALA A 73 12.13 -10.43 -1.94
N LEU A 74 11.26 -9.44 -1.77
CA LEU A 74 10.83 -8.56 -2.85
C LEU A 74 11.33 -7.15 -2.60
N GLU A 75 11.62 -6.44 -3.68
CA GLU A 75 11.90 -5.00 -3.65
C GLU A 75 11.18 -4.30 -4.79
N LEU A 76 10.85 -3.02 -4.57
CA LEU A 76 10.41 -2.15 -5.65
C LEU A 76 11.59 -1.83 -6.56
N THR A 77 11.34 -1.83 -7.87
CA THR A 77 12.22 -1.17 -8.84
C THR A 77 12.04 0.35 -8.74
N THR A 78 12.82 1.11 -9.50
CA THR A 78 12.61 2.56 -9.63
C THR A 78 11.21 2.86 -10.19
N ALA A 79 10.80 2.17 -11.26
CA ALA A 79 9.46 2.32 -11.82
C ALA A 79 8.34 1.94 -10.83
N GLY A 80 8.59 0.93 -9.98
CA GLY A 80 7.69 0.56 -8.88
C GLY A 80 7.51 1.66 -7.85
N ARG A 81 8.62 2.30 -7.43
CA ARG A 81 8.59 3.45 -6.50
C ARG A 81 7.83 4.63 -7.11
N GLU A 82 8.11 5.00 -8.35
CA GLU A 82 7.39 6.07 -9.03
C GLU A 82 5.89 5.78 -9.17
N ALA A 83 5.50 4.53 -9.37
CA ALA A 83 4.09 4.14 -9.41
C ALA A 83 3.40 4.34 -8.05
N VAL A 84 4.10 4.05 -6.94
CA VAL A 84 3.60 4.32 -5.58
C VAL A 84 3.48 5.83 -5.35
N ASP A 85 4.50 6.60 -5.68
CA ASP A 85 4.53 8.05 -5.47
C ASP A 85 3.39 8.74 -6.24
N ARG A 86 3.20 8.37 -7.52
CA ARG A 86 2.08 8.88 -8.33
C ARG A 86 0.74 8.54 -7.68
N TYR A 87 0.55 7.30 -7.23
CA TYR A 87 -0.69 6.87 -6.59
C TYR A 87 -0.96 7.61 -5.27
N GLN A 88 0.06 7.82 -4.43
CA GLN A 88 -0.07 8.55 -3.18
C GLN A 88 -0.39 10.03 -3.41
N ALA A 89 0.34 10.70 -4.30
CA ALA A 89 0.08 12.10 -4.67
C ALA A 89 -1.35 12.27 -5.20
N HIS A 90 -1.80 11.33 -6.02
CA HIS A 90 -3.13 11.32 -6.59
C HIS A 90 -4.22 11.17 -5.52
N ASN A 91 -4.08 10.20 -4.62
CA ASN A 91 -5.00 10.01 -3.50
C ASN A 91 -5.03 11.21 -2.55
N ALA A 92 -3.88 11.83 -2.29
CA ALA A 92 -3.77 13.04 -1.48
C ALA A 92 -4.55 14.20 -2.11
N ALA A 93 -4.43 14.40 -3.43
CA ALA A 93 -5.17 15.43 -4.15
C ALA A 93 -6.69 15.22 -4.08
N ILE A 94 -7.17 13.98 -4.25
CA ILE A 94 -8.59 13.64 -4.10
C ILE A 94 -9.06 13.94 -2.67
N LEU A 95 -8.28 13.54 -1.66
CA LEU A 95 -8.64 13.75 -0.26
C LEU A 95 -8.70 15.24 0.08
N ALA A 96 -7.72 16.02 -0.37
CA ALA A 96 -7.70 17.47 -0.18
C ALA A 96 -8.95 18.13 -0.81
N ALA A 97 -9.26 17.81 -2.06
CA ALA A 97 -10.44 18.33 -2.75
C ALA A 97 -11.76 17.91 -2.06
N ALA A 98 -11.81 16.72 -1.49
CA ALA A 98 -12.97 16.28 -0.71
C ALA A 98 -13.09 17.04 0.62
N LEU A 99 -11.98 17.22 1.34
CA LEU A 99 -11.94 18.00 2.58
C LEU A 99 -12.36 19.45 2.33
N ASP A 100 -12.01 20.02 1.18
CA ASP A 100 -12.42 21.38 0.77
C ASP A 100 -13.92 21.57 0.58
N ARG A 101 -14.69 20.48 0.58
CA ARG A 101 -16.16 20.50 0.50
C ARG A 101 -16.84 20.23 1.85
N VAL A 102 -16.08 19.90 2.89
CA VAL A 102 -16.58 19.62 4.24
C VAL A 102 -16.70 20.93 5.03
N HIS A 103 -17.63 21.04 5.99
CA HIS A 103 -17.73 22.22 6.85
C HIS A 103 -16.41 22.46 7.62
N PRO A 104 -15.88 23.70 7.72
CA PRO A 104 -14.58 23.97 8.33
C PRO A 104 -14.41 23.42 9.76
N ALA A 105 -15.46 23.52 10.58
CA ALA A 105 -15.44 22.96 11.94
C ALA A 105 -15.24 21.43 11.96
N TRP A 106 -15.81 20.69 11.00
CA TRP A 106 -15.63 19.24 10.89
C TRP A 106 -14.25 18.89 10.34
N ARG A 107 -13.68 19.70 9.43
CA ARG A 107 -12.29 19.51 8.98
C ARG A 107 -11.32 19.57 10.15
N HIS A 108 -11.51 20.55 11.04
CA HIS A 108 -10.70 20.68 12.25
C HIS A 108 -10.84 19.46 13.16
N LEU A 109 -12.08 18.99 13.40
CA LEU A 109 -12.32 17.78 14.21
C LEU A 109 -11.69 16.53 13.58
N ILE A 110 -11.80 16.35 12.26
CA ILE A 110 -11.18 15.23 11.53
C ILE A 110 -9.68 15.27 11.73
N ALA A 111 -9.04 16.43 11.53
CA ALA A 111 -7.59 16.57 11.70
C ALA A 111 -7.15 16.33 13.15
N ALA A 112 -7.89 16.87 14.13
CA ALA A 112 -7.59 16.71 15.55
C ALA A 112 -7.75 15.25 16.03
N ALA A 113 -8.57 14.44 15.36
CA ALA A 113 -8.75 13.03 15.70
C ALA A 113 -7.60 12.12 15.20
N ILE A 114 -6.80 12.54 14.21
CA ILE A 114 -5.78 11.69 13.58
C ILE A 114 -4.78 11.11 14.60
N PRO A 115 -4.19 11.88 15.54
CA PRO A 115 -3.24 11.33 16.50
C PRO A 115 -3.86 10.25 17.40
N ALA A 116 -5.08 10.47 17.88
CA ALA A 116 -5.80 9.51 18.71
C ALA A 116 -6.15 8.22 17.95
N LEU A 117 -6.50 8.33 16.67
CA LEU A 117 -6.72 7.17 15.81
C LEU A 117 -5.42 6.37 15.57
N ALA A 118 -4.28 7.06 15.41
CA ALA A 118 -2.99 6.40 15.27
C ALA A 118 -2.59 5.62 16.54
N GLU A 119 -2.82 6.21 17.72
CA GLU A 119 -2.63 5.54 19.01
C GLU A 119 -3.51 4.29 19.14
N LEU A 120 -4.79 4.40 18.77
CA LEU A 120 -5.72 3.27 18.78
C LEU A 120 -5.28 2.13 17.85
N ILE A 121 -4.81 2.46 16.64
CA ILE A 121 -4.30 1.45 15.69
C ILE A 121 -3.09 0.73 16.27
N GLY A 122 -2.12 1.47 16.83
CA GLY A 122 -0.96 0.86 17.48
C GLY A 122 -1.33 -0.08 18.63
N ALA A 123 -2.34 0.28 19.42
CA ALA A 123 -2.87 -0.60 20.47
C ALA A 123 -3.53 -1.88 19.90
N ILE A 124 -4.26 -1.77 18.79
CA ILE A 124 -4.88 -2.91 18.10
C ILE A 124 -3.81 -3.87 17.54
N ASP A 125 -2.78 -3.34 16.90
CA ASP A 125 -1.71 -4.15 16.31
C ASP A 125 -0.93 -4.92 17.39
N ALA A 126 -0.65 -4.27 18.53
CA ALA A 126 0.00 -4.92 19.67
C ALA A 126 -0.82 -6.10 20.24
N LEU A 127 -2.15 -5.99 20.25
CA LEU A 127 -3.04 -7.09 20.65
C LEU A 127 -3.02 -8.25 19.65
N ALA A 128 -2.89 -7.96 18.35
CA ALA A 128 -2.86 -8.97 17.30
C ALA A 128 -1.54 -9.75 17.24
N GLU A 129 -0.42 -9.17 17.70
CA GLU A 129 0.88 -9.83 17.77
C GLU A 129 1.05 -10.67 19.05
N SER A 130 0.20 -10.44 20.06
CA SER A 130 0.27 -11.10 21.38
C SER A 130 -0.59 -12.38 21.48
N GLY A 131 -1.32 -12.76 20.43
CA GLY A 131 -2.19 -13.95 20.38
C GLY A 131 -1.83 -14.91 19.26
#